data_AF-A0A822J4H1-F1
#
_entry.id   AF-A0A822J4H1-F1
#
_cell.length_a   1.000
_cell.length_b   1.000
_cell.length_c   1.000
_cell.angle_alpha   90.00
_cell.angle_beta   90.00
_cell.angle_gamma   90.00
#
_symmetry.space_group_name_H-M   'P 1'
#
loop_
_entity.id
_entity.type
_entity.pdbx_description
1 polymer ?
#
loop_
_entity_poly.entity_id
_entity_poly.type
_entity_poly.pdbx_seq_one_letter_code
_entity_poly.pdbx_strand_id
1 'polypeptide(L)'
;MNDYWGIPEKEYEISILQFAKQQLSDSGYCVLSEKVEVCSGAGALTLTAIIKKDSGLFGLYIHDGPRQRKKRGAPILRVLGLLPEMKKVEDLRKFVITHQDDFHMILAPENTDLRDKAEKDLLQIYSILYDSIIRDLYETDISSAADVLRVRLRKENQGSCASCE
;
A
#
# COMPACT_ATOMS: atom_id res chain seq x y z
N MET A 1 12.21 -2.22 -16.07
CA MET A 1 12.49 -2.42 -14.63
C MET A 1 11.32 -1.85 -13.87
N ASN A 2 10.49 -2.75 -13.34
CA ASN A 2 9.19 -2.47 -12.73
C ASN A 2 9.30 -2.78 -11.24
N ASP A 3 10.18 -2.06 -10.55
CA ASP A 3 10.69 -2.46 -9.23
C ASP A 3 9.81 -1.97 -8.06
N TYR A 4 8.60 -1.48 -8.33
CA TYR A 4 7.76 -0.79 -7.34
C TYR A 4 6.65 -1.67 -6.73
N TRP A 5 6.38 -2.83 -7.32
CA TRP A 5 5.19 -3.64 -7.01
C TRP A 5 5.51 -5.06 -6.50
N GLY A 6 6.80 -5.34 -6.24
CA GLY A 6 7.33 -6.67 -5.92
C GLY A 6 6.92 -7.28 -4.58
N ILE A 7 7.55 -8.43 -4.29
CA ILE A 7 7.43 -9.21 -3.04
C ILE A 7 7.78 -8.30 -1.85
N PRO A 8 6.97 -8.29 -0.77
CA PRO A 8 7.25 -7.46 0.40
C PRO A 8 8.59 -7.83 1.03
N GLU A 9 9.35 -6.80 1.40
CA GLU A 9 10.66 -6.97 2.05
C GLU A 9 10.51 -7.08 3.57
N LYS A 10 9.50 -6.41 4.11
CA LYS A 10 9.09 -6.49 5.50
C LYS A 10 7.57 -6.40 5.56
N GLU A 11 6.97 -7.35 6.25
CA GLU A 11 5.57 -7.30 6.64
C GLU A 11 5.50 -6.76 8.07
N TYR A 12 4.50 -5.92 8.35
CA TYR A 12 4.25 -5.42 9.70
C TYR A 12 2.97 -6.03 10.24
N GLU A 13 3.00 -6.48 11.49
CA GLU A 13 1.80 -6.89 12.23
C GLU A 13 1.04 -5.68 12.82
N ILE A 14 1.40 -4.46 12.40
CA ILE A 14 0.72 -3.23 12.81
C ILE A 14 -0.51 -3.00 11.95
N SER A 15 -1.63 -2.63 12.59
CA SER A 15 -2.73 -2.00 11.89
C SER A 15 -2.48 -0.50 11.81
N ILE A 16 -2.32 0.08 10.63
CA ILE A 16 -2.18 1.55 10.47
C ILE A 16 -3.56 2.21 10.51
N LEU A 17 -4.59 1.58 9.94
CA LEU A 17 -5.92 2.21 9.87
C LEU A 17 -6.55 2.41 11.27
N GLN A 18 -6.12 1.66 12.30
CA GLN A 18 -6.58 1.89 13.67
C GLN A 18 -6.28 3.30 14.20
N PHE A 19 -5.22 3.95 13.70
CA PHE A 19 -4.86 5.32 14.09
C PHE A 19 -5.80 6.39 13.52
N ALA A 20 -6.66 6.01 12.56
CA ALA A 20 -7.75 6.84 12.05
C ALA A 20 -9.13 6.20 12.28
N LYS A 21 -9.27 5.35 13.30
CA LYS A 21 -10.51 4.61 13.58
C LYS A 21 -11.72 5.53 13.74
N GLN A 22 -11.56 6.68 14.41
CA GLN A 22 -12.66 7.63 14.59
C GLN A 22 -13.10 8.21 13.24
N GLN A 23 -12.16 8.66 12.41
CA GLN A 23 -12.45 9.27 11.12
C GLN A 23 -13.05 8.28 10.12
N LEU A 24 -12.58 7.03 10.15
CA LEU A 24 -13.17 5.93 9.40
C LEU A 24 -14.62 5.70 9.84
N SER A 25 -14.87 5.61 11.15
CA SER A 25 -16.21 5.43 11.71
C SER A 25 -17.15 6.58 11.37
N ASP A 26 -16.71 7.83 11.52
CA ASP A 26 -17.49 9.03 11.21
C ASP A 26 -17.86 9.11 9.72
N SER A 27 -17.01 8.53 8.86
CA SER A 27 -17.22 8.44 7.41
C SER A 27 -17.98 7.17 6.99
N GLY A 28 -18.40 6.34 7.95
CA GLY A 28 -19.15 5.11 7.74
C GLY A 28 -18.31 3.92 7.24
N TYR A 29 -16.97 3.99 7.34
CA TYR A 29 -16.08 2.89 6.99
C TYR A 29 -15.78 1.99 8.18
N CYS A 30 -15.77 0.69 7.93
CA CYS A 30 -15.33 -0.33 8.86
C CYS A 30 -14.20 -1.16 8.22
N VAL A 31 -13.06 -1.25 8.88
CA VAL A 31 -11.92 -2.05 8.42
C VAL A 31 -12.12 -3.49 8.89
N LEU A 32 -12.14 -4.43 7.96
CA LEU A 32 -12.34 -5.85 8.27
C LEU A 32 -11.01 -6.60 8.40
N SER A 33 -10.07 -6.30 7.51
CA SER A 33 -8.71 -6.82 7.55
C SER A 33 -7.79 -5.86 6.82
N GLU A 34 -6.52 -5.85 7.22
CA GLU A 34 -5.50 -5.07 6.56
C GLU A 34 -4.17 -5.81 6.57
N LYS A 35 -3.32 -5.45 5.62
CA LYS A 35 -1.96 -5.91 5.51
C LYS A 35 -1.08 -4.72 5.14
N VAL A 36 -0.08 -4.48 5.98
CA VAL A 36 0.86 -3.36 5.86
C VAL A 36 2.24 -3.92 5.57
N GLU A 37 2.86 -3.40 4.52
CA GLU A 37 4.11 -3.91 4.00
C GLU A 37 5.03 -2.77 3.58
N VAL A 38 6.32 -3.05 3.55
CA VAL A 38 7.29 -2.23 2.84
C VAL A 38 7.73 -2.98 1.59
N CYS A 39 7.46 -2.37 0.43
CA CYS A 39 7.79 -2.87 -0.90
C CYS A 39 8.91 -2.04 -1.56
N SER A 40 9.58 -2.64 -2.54
CA SER A 40 11.02 -2.56 -2.83
C SER A 40 11.70 -1.22 -3.21
N GLY A 41 13.04 -1.25 -3.09
CA GLY A 41 14.03 -0.32 -3.66
C GLY A 41 14.23 1.02 -2.93
N ALA A 42 13.17 1.52 -2.30
CA ALA A 42 13.19 2.82 -1.65
C ALA A 42 12.36 2.89 -0.35
N GLY A 43 11.98 1.73 0.18
CA GLY A 43 11.18 1.58 1.38
C GLY A 43 9.76 2.13 1.21
N ALA A 44 9.07 1.82 0.11
CA ALA A 44 7.69 2.28 -0.13
C ALA A 44 6.73 1.61 0.84
N LEU A 45 5.81 2.36 1.45
CA LEU A 45 4.78 1.77 2.29
C LEU A 45 3.62 1.36 1.41
N THR A 46 3.24 0.09 1.49
CA THR A 46 2.07 -0.46 0.82
C THR A 46 1.08 -0.89 1.88
N LEU A 47 -0.17 -0.46 1.74
CA LEU A 47 -1.27 -0.91 2.58
C LEU A 47 -2.36 -1.48 1.68
N THR A 48 -2.72 -2.74 1.95
CA THR A 48 -3.92 -3.37 1.39
C THR A 48 -4.93 -3.58 2.50
N ALA A 49 -6.21 -3.33 2.26
CA ALA A 49 -7.25 -3.60 3.23
C ALA A 49 -8.56 -4.04 2.56
N ILE A 50 -9.37 -4.80 3.30
CA ILE A 50 -10.77 -5.01 2.99
C ILE A 50 -11.58 -4.11 3.91
N ILE A 51 -12.34 -3.20 3.32
CA ILE A 51 -13.16 -2.23 4.02
C ILE A 51 -14.64 -2.41 3.66
N LYS A 52 -15.51 -2.13 4.62
CA LYS A 52 -16.96 -2.15 4.47
C LYS A 52 -17.51 -0.74 4.62
N LYS A 53 -18.47 -0.38 3.78
CA LYS A 53 -19.36 0.78 3.91
C LYS A 53 -20.80 0.31 3.71
N ASP A 54 -21.80 1.15 4.01
CA ASP A 54 -23.20 0.84 3.73
C ASP A 54 -23.46 0.42 2.28
N SER A 55 -22.66 0.95 1.34
CA SER A 55 -22.74 0.64 -0.09
C SER A 55 -22.11 -0.71 -0.48
N GLY A 56 -21.41 -1.41 0.42
CA GLY A 56 -20.81 -2.71 0.14
C GLY A 56 -19.41 -2.93 0.72
N LEU A 57 -18.76 -3.98 0.19
CA LEU A 57 -17.40 -4.39 0.52
C LEU A 57 -16.47 -3.96 -0.61
N PHE A 58 -15.32 -3.41 -0.25
CA PHE A 58 -14.34 -2.91 -1.21
C PHE A 58 -12.93 -3.28 -0.76
N GLY A 59 -12.06 -3.50 -1.74
CA GLY A 59 -10.62 -3.51 -1.53
C GLY A 59 -10.10 -2.08 -1.47
N LEU A 60 -9.08 -1.87 -0.66
CA LEU A 60 -8.31 -0.63 -0.60
C LEU A 60 -6.86 -0.98 -0.88
N TYR A 61 -6.24 -0.21 -1.76
CA TYR A 61 -4.82 -0.25 -2.02
C TYR A 61 -4.23 1.15 -1.86
N ILE A 62 -3.19 1.26 -1.04
CA ILE A 62 -2.41 2.49 -0.86
C ILE A 62 -0.94 2.17 -1.11
N HIS A 63 -0.28 3.01 -1.91
CA HIS A 63 1.16 2.96 -2.12
C HIS A 63 1.77 4.36 -1.93
N ASP A 64 2.61 4.48 -0.91
CA ASP A 64 3.40 5.67 -0.62
C ASP A 64 4.88 5.44 -0.96
N GLY A 65 5.21 5.79 -2.20
CA GLY A 65 6.53 5.64 -2.78
C GLY A 65 7.50 6.78 -2.43
N PRO A 66 8.80 6.59 -2.72
CA PRO A 66 9.83 7.61 -2.50
C PRO A 66 9.66 8.88 -3.34
N ARG A 67 9.05 8.78 -4.53
CA ARG A 67 8.76 9.93 -5.39
C ARG A 67 7.70 10.82 -4.77
N GLN A 68 6.70 10.20 -4.14
CA GLN A 68 5.64 10.84 -3.38
C GLN A 68 6.24 11.53 -2.15
N ARG A 69 7.09 10.85 -1.37
CA ARG A 69 7.82 11.46 -0.25
C ARG A 69 8.69 12.66 -0.63
N LYS A 70 9.56 12.55 -1.65
CA LYS A 70 10.49 13.63 -2.03
C LYS A 70 9.82 14.90 -2.54
N LYS A 71 8.61 14.80 -3.11
CA LYS A 71 7.85 15.94 -3.65
C LYS A 71 6.60 16.29 -2.83
N ARG A 72 6.37 15.63 -1.68
CA ARG A 72 5.08 15.65 -0.95
C ARG A 72 3.87 15.40 -1.88
N GLY A 73 4.05 14.49 -2.84
CA GLY A 73 2.94 14.03 -3.68
C GLY A 73 2.00 13.15 -2.85
N ALA A 74 0.71 13.19 -3.16
CA ALA A 74 -0.26 12.28 -2.58
C ALA A 74 0.13 10.81 -2.87
N PRO A 75 -0.20 9.86 -1.98
CA PRO A 75 0.01 8.44 -2.26
C PRO A 75 -0.84 8.01 -3.45
N ILE A 76 -0.50 6.87 -4.05
CA ILE A 76 -1.42 6.20 -4.95
C ILE A 76 -2.45 5.50 -4.07
N LEU A 77 -3.69 5.97 -4.09
CA LEU A 77 -4.82 5.34 -3.41
C LEU A 77 -5.80 4.82 -4.47
N ARG A 78 -6.23 3.57 -4.32
CA ARG A 78 -7.23 2.93 -5.19
C ARG A 78 -8.28 2.22 -4.36
N VAL A 79 -9.55 2.52 -4.65
CA VAL A 79 -10.69 1.71 -4.19
C VAL A 79 -10.99 0.68 -5.26
N LEU A 80 -10.97 -0.59 -4.86
CA LEU A 80 -11.02 -1.76 -5.72
C LEU A 80 -12.31 -2.54 -5.46
N GLY A 81 -12.87 -3.12 -6.51
CA GLY A 81 -13.79 -4.24 -6.39
C GLY A 81 -13.10 -5.45 -5.77
N LEU A 82 -13.89 -6.36 -5.22
CA LEU A 82 -13.42 -7.65 -4.72
C LEU A 82 -14.03 -8.76 -5.56
N LEU A 83 -13.20 -9.70 -6.00
CA LEU A 83 -13.69 -10.92 -6.64
C LEU A 83 -14.36 -11.83 -5.58
N PRO A 84 -15.36 -12.65 -5.94
CA PRO A 84 -16.06 -13.52 -4.99
C PRO A 84 -15.16 -14.44 -4.16
N GLU A 85 -14.01 -14.83 -4.70
CA GLU A 85 -12.99 -15.65 -4.05
C GLU A 85 -12.12 -14.88 -3.05
N MET A 86 -12.08 -13.55 -3.11
CA MET A 86 -11.26 -12.70 -2.22
C MET A 86 -11.95 -12.51 -0.88
N LYS A 87 -11.73 -13.45 0.03
CA LYS A 87 -12.32 -13.42 1.38
C LYS A 87 -11.40 -12.82 2.42
N LYS A 88 -10.10 -12.79 2.15
CA LYS A 88 -9.09 -12.24 3.05
C LYS A 88 -8.21 -11.22 2.33
N VAL A 89 -7.58 -10.33 3.11
CA VAL A 89 -6.68 -9.31 2.56
C VAL A 89 -5.49 -9.92 1.82
N GLU A 90 -5.06 -11.12 2.19
CA GLU A 90 -3.99 -11.85 1.52
C GLU A 90 -4.36 -12.23 0.08
N ASP A 91 -5.64 -12.53 -0.19
CA ASP A 91 -6.11 -12.85 -1.54
C ASP A 91 -6.02 -11.63 -2.43
N LEU A 92 -6.50 -10.48 -1.93
CA LEU A 92 -6.38 -9.18 -2.60
C LEU A 92 -4.91 -8.82 -2.84
N ARG A 93 -4.07 -8.97 -1.81
CA ARG A 93 -2.65 -8.65 -1.91
C ARG A 93 -1.95 -9.52 -2.94
N LYS A 94 -2.18 -10.83 -2.92
CA LYS A 94 -1.64 -11.79 -3.90
C LYS A 94 -2.05 -11.41 -5.33
N PHE A 95 -3.30 -11.00 -5.50
CA PHE A 95 -3.80 -10.55 -6.80
C PHE A 95 -3.04 -9.31 -7.29
N VAL A 96 -2.85 -8.30 -6.43
CA VAL A 96 -2.05 -7.10 -6.76
C VAL A 96 -0.62 -7.46 -7.14
N ILE A 97 0.04 -8.40 -6.45
CA ILE A 97 1.39 -8.85 -6.81
C ILE A 97 1.42 -9.56 -8.17
N THR A 98 0.37 -10.29 -8.51
CA THR A 98 0.31 -11.07 -9.74
C THR A 98 -0.04 -10.20 -10.96
N HIS A 99 -0.84 -9.15 -10.75
CA HIS A 99 -1.37 -8.25 -11.78
C HIS A 99 -0.85 -6.81 -11.57
N GLN A 100 0.46 -6.66 -11.34
CA GLN A 100 1.06 -5.39 -10.88
C GLN A 100 0.72 -4.18 -11.77
N ASP A 101 0.59 -4.41 -13.08
CA ASP A 101 0.41 -3.36 -14.06
C ASP A 101 -1.06 -2.99 -14.30
N ASP A 102 -2.01 -3.88 -14.02
CA ASP A 102 -3.40 -3.76 -14.43
C ASP A 102 -4.44 -4.12 -13.37
N PHE A 103 -4.04 -4.48 -12.14
CA PHE A 103 -4.98 -4.84 -11.06
C PHE A 103 -6.05 -3.78 -10.83
N HIS A 104 -5.71 -2.50 -10.96
CA HIS A 104 -6.61 -1.37 -10.73
C HIS A 104 -7.66 -1.21 -11.85
N MET A 105 -7.36 -1.75 -13.04
CA MET A 105 -8.33 -1.84 -14.14
C MET A 105 -9.20 -3.09 -13.98
N ILE A 106 -8.59 -4.24 -13.66
CA ILE A 106 -9.31 -5.51 -13.50
C ILE A 106 -10.29 -5.43 -12.32
N LEU A 107 -9.85 -4.86 -11.20
CA LEU A 107 -10.66 -4.66 -10.00
C LEU A 107 -11.28 -3.27 -9.95
N ALA A 108 -11.55 -2.63 -11.09
CA ALA A 108 -12.28 -1.36 -11.10
C ALA A 108 -13.72 -1.58 -10.57
N PRO A 109 -14.19 -0.82 -9.57
CA PRO A 109 -15.58 -0.86 -9.14
C PRO A 109 -16.53 -0.50 -10.30
N GLU A 110 -17.65 -1.21 -10.41
CA GLU A 110 -18.66 -0.95 -11.46
C GLU A 110 -19.27 0.46 -11.36
N ASN A 111 -19.43 0.97 -10.14
CA ASN A 111 -19.96 2.31 -9.89
C ASN A 111 -18.82 3.32 -9.68
N THR A 112 -18.49 4.06 -10.73
CA THR A 112 -17.40 5.04 -10.74
C THR A 112 -17.63 6.23 -9.82
N ASP A 113 -18.87 6.69 -9.67
CA ASP A 113 -19.18 7.85 -8.82
C ASP A 113 -18.98 7.52 -7.33
N LEU A 114 -19.42 6.31 -6.93
CA LEU A 114 -19.20 5.81 -5.57
C LEU A 114 -17.72 5.58 -5.30
N ARG A 115 -16.98 5.04 -6.28
CA ARG A 115 -15.53 4.88 -6.20
C ARG A 115 -14.85 6.23 -5.97
N ASP A 116 -15.13 7.22 -6.82
CA ASP A 116 -14.44 8.52 -6.77
C ASP A 116 -14.73 9.26 -5.46
N LYS A 117 -15.95 9.14 -4.93
CA LYS A 117 -16.29 9.65 -3.60
C LYS A 117 -15.50 8.93 -2.50
N ALA A 118 -15.45 7.59 -2.55
CA ALA A 118 -14.73 6.81 -1.56
C ALA A 118 -13.22 7.08 -1.59
N GLU A 119 -12.61 7.21 -2.77
CA GLU A 119 -11.20 7.57 -2.91
C GLU A 119 -10.89 8.95 -2.31
N LYS A 120 -11.76 9.94 -2.52
CA LYS A 120 -11.60 11.28 -1.90
C LYS A 120 -11.68 11.21 -0.38
N ASP A 121 -12.68 10.51 0.17
CA ASP A 121 -12.84 10.37 1.62
C ASP A 121 -11.61 9.67 2.22
N LEU A 122 -11.17 8.56 1.63
CA LEU A 122 -10.04 7.76 2.12
C LEU A 122 -8.70 8.48 1.94
N LEU A 123 -8.56 9.33 0.92
CA LEU A 123 -7.38 10.17 0.74
C LEU A 123 -7.28 11.23 1.85
N GLN A 124 -8.40 11.82 2.26
CA GLN A 124 -8.44 12.75 3.40
C GLN A 124 -8.06 12.04 4.71
N ILE A 125 -8.56 10.81 4.92
CA ILE A 125 -8.21 9.98 6.07
C ILE A 125 -6.71 9.62 6.04
N TYR A 126 -6.18 9.31 4.87
CA TYR A 126 -4.76 9.04 4.71
C TYR A 126 -3.88 10.22 5.13
N SER A 127 -4.26 11.47 4.82
CA SER A 127 -3.50 12.64 5.28
C SER A 127 -3.37 12.68 6.81
N ILE A 128 -4.43 12.27 7.52
CA ILE A 128 -4.42 12.18 8.99
C ILE A 128 -3.49 11.06 9.46
N LEU A 129 -3.56 9.88 8.81
CA LEU A 129 -2.64 8.77 9.08
C LEU A 129 -1.18 9.13 8.83
N TYR A 130 -0.94 9.97 7.82
CA TYR A 130 0.40 10.45 7.52
C TYR A 130 1.00 11.23 8.67
N ASP A 131 0.25 12.20 9.19
CA ASP A 131 0.69 13.05 10.29
C ASP A 131 0.72 12.35 11.65
N SER A 132 -0.06 11.27 11.82
CA SER A 132 -0.17 10.56 13.10
C SER A 132 0.79 9.39 13.28
N ILE A 133 1.11 8.63 12.23
CA ILE A 133 1.94 7.42 12.36
C ILE A 133 2.84 7.13 11.16
N ILE A 134 2.42 7.39 9.92
CA ILE A 134 3.22 6.98 8.74
C ILE A 134 4.51 7.80 8.64
N ARG A 135 4.48 9.11 8.95
CA ARG A 135 5.71 9.92 9.01
C ARG A 135 6.70 9.34 10.02
N ASP A 136 6.22 9.00 11.21
CA ASP A 136 7.06 8.46 12.28
C ASP A 136 7.63 7.09 11.87
N LEU A 137 6.81 6.21 11.25
CA LEU A 137 7.28 4.95 10.68
C LEU A 137 8.40 5.18 9.66
N TYR A 138 8.33 6.24 8.85
CA TYR A 138 9.42 6.60 7.94
C TYR A 138 10.69 7.05 8.64
N GLU A 139 10.56 7.85 9.69
CA GLU A 139 11.67 8.40 10.45
C GLU A 139 12.37 7.34 11.30
N THR A 140 11.64 6.37 11.86
CA THR A 140 12.19 5.42 12.82
C THR A 140 12.49 4.04 12.24
N ASP A 141 11.63 3.48 11.38
CA ASP A 141 11.62 2.03 11.09
C ASP A 141 11.82 1.73 9.60
N ILE A 142 11.14 2.46 8.71
CA ILE A 142 11.24 2.25 7.25
C ILE A 142 12.58 2.79 6.71
N SER A 143 13.20 3.81 7.33
CA SER A 143 14.56 4.22 6.98
C SER A 143 15.57 3.08 7.21
N SER A 144 15.40 2.30 8.29
CA SER A 144 16.27 1.16 8.58
C SER A 144 16.10 0.04 7.55
N ALA A 145 14.87 -0.25 7.14
CA ALA A 145 14.58 -1.19 6.06
C ALA A 145 15.19 -0.71 4.73
N ALA A 146 15.03 0.57 4.38
CA ALA A 146 15.63 1.17 3.19
C ALA A 146 17.17 1.14 3.20
N ASP A 147 17.81 1.25 4.37
CA ASP A 147 19.27 1.13 4.51
C ASP A 147 19.76 -0.31 4.34
N VAL A 148 19.01 -1.30 4.86
CA VAL A 148 19.26 -2.74 4.58
C VAL A 148 19.23 -3.01 3.07
N LEU A 149 18.34 -2.35 2.33
CA LEU A 149 18.26 -2.47 0.87
C LEU A 149 19.45 -1.87 0.14
N ARG A 150 19.89 -0.67 0.54
CA ARG A 150 21.09 -0.06 -0.06
C ARG A 150 22.29 -0.99 0.08
N VAL A 151 22.42 -1.68 1.21
CA VAL A 151 23.49 -2.66 1.44
C VAL A 151 23.31 -3.90 0.56
N ARG A 152 22.10 -4.47 0.48
CA ARG A 152 21.82 -5.68 -0.33
C ARG A 152 21.98 -5.43 -1.83
N LEU A 153 21.42 -4.34 -2.36
CA LEU A 153 21.56 -3.96 -3.76
C LEU A 153 23.01 -3.64 -4.15
N ARG A 154 23.80 -3.05 -3.23
CA ARG A 154 25.25 -2.87 -3.44
C ARG A 154 25.98 -4.21 -3.54
N LYS A 155 25.61 -5.21 -2.73
CA LYS A 155 26.20 -6.56 -2.78
C LYS A 155 25.81 -7.30 -4.06
N GLU A 156 24.54 -7.23 -4.47
CA GLU A 156 24.07 -7.86 -5.72
C GLU A 156 24.73 -7.20 -6.96
N ASN A 157 24.89 -5.87 -6.97
CA ASN A 157 25.62 -5.17 -8.05
C ASN A 157 27.14 -5.40 -8.03
N GLN A 158 27.74 -5.78 -6.89
CA GLN A 158 29.15 -6.16 -6.81
C GLN A 158 29.40 -7.62 -7.24
N GLY A 159 28.38 -8.48 -7.23
CA GLY A 159 28.47 -9.87 -7.71
C GLY A 159 28.34 -10.04 -9.23
N SER A 160 27.91 -9.00 -9.95
CA SER A 160 27.69 -9.04 -11.40
C SER A 160 28.95 -8.73 -12.24
N CYS A 161 30.10 -8.47 -11.62
CA CYS A 161 31.35 -8.09 -12.32
C CYS A 161 32.50 -9.09 -12.10
N ALA A 162 32.20 -10.35 -11.82
CA ALA A 162 33.20 -11.42 -11.70
C ALA A 162 32.91 -12.55 -12.69
N SER A 163 32.91 -12.24 -13.99
CA SER A 163 32.97 -13.23 -15.08
C SER A 163 33.45 -12.55 -16.36
N CYS A 164 34.74 -12.23 -16.41
CA CYS A 164 35.50 -11.94 -17.63
C CYS A 164 36.98 -12.16 -17.30
N GLU A 165 37.39 -13.42 -17.16
CA GLU A 165 38.71 -13.91 -17.57
C GLU A 165 38.53 -15.24 -18.28
#